data_AF-A0A7C2ZN03-F1
#
_entry.id   AF-A0A7C2ZN03-F1
#
_cell.length_a   1.000
_cell.length_b   1.000
_cell.length_c   1.000
_cell.angle_alpha   90.00
_cell.angle_beta   90.00
_cell.angle_gamma   90.00
#
_symmetry.space_group_name_H-M   'P 1'
#
loop_
_entity.id
_entity.type
_entity.pdbx_description
1 polymer ?
#
loop_
_entity_poly.entity_id
_entity_poly.type
_entity_poly.pdbx_seq_one_letter_code
_entity_poly.pdbx_strand_id
1 'polypeptide(L)'
;MSWRDWLKLVVLILLPINAWLCLFYYQKRWRWVNMYLEGERREQATQTALLNYLRERRGWAIKEGLPLRFPPIVQVLGKYPPLGQGVPVLFLYISWCAEPEVWELAVEEALKTDPNLHIALLHDLPTTYKDGREIVDTKRLLLARQLWEKFTKRFETERISVLTSRDWWKAWGDMRSGTLAVVFDGQGIVQVIEPYPPLKFSAFWHEEVKDWRTKLQQAVKRALERFFEKPSGKAGEGR
;
A
#
# COMPACT_ATOMS: atom_id res chain seq x y z
N MET A 1 -31.64 -43.12 -11.22
CA MET A 1 -31.73 -41.66 -10.93
C MET A 1 -31.08 -40.91 -12.08
N SER A 2 -31.78 -39.97 -12.73
CA SER A 2 -31.28 -39.33 -13.95
C SER A 2 -30.20 -38.29 -13.62
N TRP A 3 -29.33 -37.96 -14.59
CA TRP A 3 -28.33 -36.88 -14.46
C TRP A 3 -28.94 -35.54 -13.99
N ARG A 4 -30.17 -35.24 -14.41
CA ARG A 4 -30.91 -34.04 -14.01
C ARG A 4 -31.28 -34.05 -12.52
N ASP A 5 -31.56 -35.22 -11.95
CA ASP A 5 -31.92 -35.35 -10.54
C ASP A 5 -30.69 -35.19 -9.64
N TRP A 6 -29.53 -35.71 -10.09
CA TRP A 6 -28.25 -35.46 -9.45
C TRP A 6 -27.86 -33.98 -9.46
N LEU A 7 -28.04 -33.30 -10.60
CA LEU A 7 -27.73 -31.87 -10.72
C LEU A 7 -28.62 -31.01 -9.81
N LYS A 8 -29.91 -31.33 -9.71
CA LYS A 8 -30.83 -30.68 -8.76
C LYS A 8 -30.37 -30.86 -7.32
N LEU A 9 -29.95 -32.07 -6.95
CA LEU A 9 -29.51 -32.41 -5.60
C LEU A 9 -28.21 -31.68 -5.24
N VAL A 10 -27.25 -31.61 -6.17
CA VAL A 10 -26.02 -30.82 -6.01
C VAL A 10 -26.33 -29.33 -5.81
N VAL A 11 -27.24 -28.76 -6.61
CA VAL A 11 -27.64 -27.35 -6.47
C VAL A 11 -28.35 -27.10 -5.13
N LEU A 12 -29.24 -28.01 -4.71
CA LEU A 12 -29.95 -27.94 -3.42
C LEU A 12 -29.00 -28.00 -2.21
N ILE A 13 -27.85 -28.65 -2.33
CA ILE A 13 -26.82 -28.69 -1.28
C ILE A 13 -25.90 -27.47 -1.36
N LEU A 14 -25.44 -27.08 -2.55
CA LEU A 14 -24.48 -25.99 -2.71
C LEU A 14 -25.08 -24.61 -2.43
N LEU A 15 -26.35 -24.36 -2.77
CA LEU A 15 -27.02 -23.09 -2.47
C LEU A 15 -27.00 -22.73 -0.98
N PRO A 16 -27.50 -23.59 -0.07
CA PRO A 16 -27.48 -23.27 1.36
C PRO A 16 -26.05 -23.20 1.90
N ILE A 17 -25.13 -24.08 1.48
CA ILE A 17 -23.72 -24.00 1.92
C ILE A 17 -23.12 -22.65 1.52
N ASN A 18 -23.28 -22.23 0.27
CA ASN A 18 -22.78 -20.93 -0.20
C ASN A 18 -23.47 -19.76 0.52
N ALA A 19 -24.78 -19.84 0.78
CA ALA A 19 -25.50 -18.83 1.52
C ALA A 19 -24.99 -18.68 2.96
N TRP A 20 -24.74 -19.80 3.66
CA TRP A 20 -24.16 -19.79 4.99
C TRP A 20 -22.72 -19.26 5.00
N LEU A 21 -21.89 -19.66 4.03
CA LEU A 21 -20.53 -19.12 3.88
C LEU A 21 -20.56 -17.60 3.68
N CYS A 22 -21.45 -17.09 2.84
CA CYS A 22 -21.66 -15.65 2.67
C CYS A 22 -22.06 -14.99 3.99
N LEU A 23 -23.06 -15.52 4.71
CA LEU A 23 -23.51 -14.97 5.99
C LEU A 23 -22.40 -14.93 7.03
N PHE A 24 -21.65 -16.03 7.21
CA PHE A 24 -20.53 -16.07 8.15
C PHE A 24 -19.40 -15.11 7.77
N TYR A 25 -19.10 -14.99 6.47
CA TYR A 25 -18.13 -14.02 5.97
C TYR A 25 -18.57 -12.60 6.31
N TYR A 26 -19.80 -12.21 5.98
CA TYR A 26 -20.32 -10.87 6.24
C TYR A 26 -20.41 -10.57 7.74
N GLN A 27 -20.87 -11.52 8.55
CA GLN A 27 -20.93 -11.35 10.00
C GLN A 27 -19.53 -11.13 10.61
N LYS A 28 -18.55 -11.93 10.19
CA LYS A 28 -17.16 -11.78 10.63
C LYS A 28 -16.56 -10.46 10.15
N ARG A 29 -16.80 -10.08 8.90
CA ARG A 29 -16.36 -8.80 8.32
C ARG A 29 -16.96 -7.63 9.09
N TRP A 30 -18.26 -7.66 9.37
CA TRP A 30 -18.95 -6.60 10.11
C TRP A 30 -18.44 -6.46 11.54
N ARG A 31 -18.22 -7.58 12.25
CA ARG A 31 -17.57 -7.55 13.56
C ARG A 31 -16.19 -6.93 13.50
N TRP A 32 -15.39 -7.30 12.50
CA TRP A 32 -14.06 -6.71 12.30
C TRP A 32 -14.15 -5.21 12.03
N VAL A 33 -15.06 -4.77 11.14
CA VAL A 33 -15.25 -3.34 10.83
C VAL A 33 -15.68 -2.57 12.07
N ASN A 34 -16.61 -3.09 12.88
CA ASN A 34 -17.05 -2.40 14.09
C ASN A 34 -15.94 -2.32 15.13
N MET A 35 -15.22 -3.42 15.40
CA MET A 35 -14.05 -3.38 16.30
C MET A 35 -13.00 -2.39 15.80
N TYR A 36 -12.79 -2.35 14.47
CA TYR A 36 -11.89 -1.40 13.83
C TYR A 36 -12.34 0.03 14.13
N LEU A 37 -13.60 0.39 13.82
CA LEU A 37 -14.12 1.75 14.05
C LEU A 37 -14.19 2.13 15.55
N GLU A 38 -14.57 1.21 16.43
CA GLU A 38 -14.71 1.47 17.87
C GLU A 38 -13.36 1.62 18.59
N GLY A 39 -12.33 0.87 18.18
CA GLY A 39 -10.98 0.95 18.74
C GLY A 39 -10.18 2.19 18.30
N GLU A 40 -10.71 2.96 17.35
CA GLU A 40 -9.98 3.97 16.57
C GLU A 40 -9.29 5.03 17.44
N ARG A 41 -10.03 5.73 18.30
CA ARG A 41 -9.51 6.98 18.88
C ARG A 41 -8.47 6.79 20.00
N ARG A 42 -8.60 5.74 20.82
CA ARG A 42 -7.70 5.52 21.96
C ARG A 42 -6.41 4.81 21.55
N GLU A 43 -6.49 3.84 20.64
CA GLU A 43 -5.30 3.13 20.17
C GLU A 43 -4.44 3.99 19.24
N GLN A 44 -5.05 4.86 18.42
CA GLN A 44 -4.31 5.74 17.51
C GLN A 44 -3.29 6.61 18.24
N ALA A 45 -3.67 7.32 19.31
CA ALA A 45 -2.75 8.23 20.00
C ALA A 45 -1.52 7.48 20.57
N THR A 46 -1.75 6.33 21.21
CA THR A 46 -0.68 5.48 21.75
C THR A 46 0.20 4.90 20.64
N GLN A 47 -0.41 4.43 19.56
CA GLN A 47 0.31 3.85 18.42
C GLN A 47 1.12 4.90 17.67
N THR A 48 0.57 6.11 17.46
CA THR A 48 1.29 7.23 16.85
C THR A 48 2.48 7.65 17.70
N ALA A 49 2.31 7.76 19.03
CA ALA A 49 3.42 8.06 19.95
C ALA A 49 4.52 6.98 19.88
N LEU A 50 4.13 5.71 19.87
CA LEU A 50 5.06 4.58 19.71
C LEU A 50 5.81 4.64 18.38
N LEU A 51 5.10 4.86 17.28
CA LEU A 51 5.70 4.95 15.94
C LEU A 51 6.67 6.12 15.85
N ASN A 52 6.31 7.30 16.37
CA ASN A 52 7.19 8.46 16.40
C ASN A 52 8.47 8.16 17.20
N TYR A 53 8.33 7.57 18.39
CA TYR A 53 9.48 7.12 19.18
C TYR A 53 10.37 6.14 18.41
N LEU A 54 9.79 5.14 17.74
CA LEU A 54 10.54 4.16 16.94
C LEU A 54 11.26 4.81 15.76
N ARG A 55 10.58 5.73 15.04
CA ARG A 55 11.13 6.48 13.91
C ARG A 55 12.31 7.34 14.33
N GLU A 56 12.17 8.08 15.42
CA GLU A 56 13.25 8.91 15.97
C GLU A 56 14.43 8.04 16.41
N ARG A 57 14.18 6.99 17.20
CA ARG A 57 15.22 6.11 17.71
C ARG A 57 15.99 5.38 16.62
N ARG A 58 15.32 5.03 15.51
CA ARG A 58 15.93 4.33 14.37
C ARG A 58 16.45 5.28 13.29
N GLY A 59 16.17 6.59 13.40
CA GLY A 59 16.49 7.57 12.36
C GLY A 59 15.69 7.38 11.07
N TRP A 60 14.48 6.81 11.15
CA TRP A 60 13.54 6.61 10.04
C TRP A 60 12.44 7.69 9.98
N ALA A 61 12.64 8.82 10.67
CA ALA A 61 11.71 9.93 10.58
C ALA A 61 11.73 10.52 9.17
N ILE A 62 10.58 10.48 8.49
CA ILE A 62 10.43 11.00 7.12
C ILE A 62 10.10 12.49 7.23
N LYS A 63 10.92 13.35 6.64
CA LYS A 63 10.75 14.81 6.65
C LYS A 63 11.09 15.38 5.29
N GLU A 64 10.29 16.34 4.82
CA GLU A 64 10.61 17.10 3.60
C GLU A 64 11.95 17.85 3.77
N GLY A 65 12.73 17.93 2.70
CA GLY A 65 14.05 18.55 2.67
C GLY A 65 15.19 17.71 3.24
N LEU A 66 14.92 16.50 3.74
CA LEU A 66 15.94 15.58 4.25
C LEU A 66 16.09 14.32 3.39
N PRO A 67 17.25 13.65 3.45
CA PRO A 67 17.41 12.34 2.83
C PRO A 67 16.47 11.30 3.44
N LEU A 68 15.86 10.49 2.59
CA LEU A 68 15.00 9.39 3.02
C LEU A 68 15.86 8.29 3.63
N ARG A 69 15.63 8.00 4.91
CA ARG A 69 16.19 6.83 5.59
C ARG A 69 15.05 5.85 5.84
N PHE A 70 15.22 4.64 5.35
CA PHE A 70 14.21 3.60 5.49
C PHE A 70 14.77 2.33 6.13
N PRO A 71 13.88 1.44 6.64
CA PRO A 71 14.29 0.16 7.17
C PRO A 71 15.00 -0.74 6.15
N PRO A 72 15.79 -1.74 6.60
CA PRO A 72 16.48 -2.66 5.71
C PRO A 72 15.50 -3.36 4.76
N ILE A 73 15.84 -3.33 3.47
CA ILE A 73 15.08 -4.03 2.43
C ILE A 73 15.48 -5.51 2.46
N VAL A 74 14.48 -6.37 2.57
CA VAL A 74 14.64 -7.83 2.62
C VAL A 74 14.63 -8.43 1.22
N GLN A 75 13.71 -7.97 0.36
CA GLN A 75 13.60 -8.45 -1.01
C GLN A 75 13.10 -7.33 -1.93
N VAL A 76 13.58 -7.36 -3.17
CA VAL A 76 13.22 -6.46 -4.26
C VAL A 76 12.66 -7.30 -5.40
N LEU A 77 11.48 -6.94 -5.90
CA LEU A 77 10.90 -7.49 -7.13
C LEU A 77 10.96 -6.43 -8.22
N GLY A 78 11.53 -6.76 -9.38
CA GLY A 78 11.82 -5.80 -10.45
C GLY A 78 13.16 -5.07 -10.25
N LYS A 79 13.32 -3.90 -10.88
CA LYS A 79 14.55 -3.10 -10.78
C LYS A 79 14.62 -2.36 -9.45
N TYR A 80 15.81 -2.32 -8.86
CA TYR A 80 16.03 -1.50 -7.68
C TYR A 80 15.80 -0.01 -8.01
N PRO A 81 15.09 0.76 -7.18
CA PRO A 81 14.85 2.17 -7.46
C PRO A 81 16.18 2.96 -7.60
N PRO A 82 16.29 3.87 -8.57
CA PRO A 82 17.50 4.65 -8.86
C PRO A 82 17.75 5.79 -7.86
N LEU A 83 17.92 5.45 -6.58
CA LEU A 83 18.06 6.43 -5.49
C LEU A 83 19.32 7.27 -5.64
N GLY A 84 19.16 8.60 -5.73
CA GLY A 84 20.27 9.54 -5.87
C GLY A 84 20.95 9.52 -7.25
N GLN A 85 20.33 8.90 -8.26
CA GLN A 85 20.88 8.75 -9.62
C GLN A 85 20.24 9.70 -10.64
N GLY A 86 19.68 10.82 -10.19
CA GLY A 86 19.04 11.83 -11.04
C GLY A 86 17.60 11.51 -11.45
N VAL A 87 17.04 10.38 -11.00
CA VAL A 87 15.68 9.93 -11.35
C VAL A 87 14.75 10.04 -10.13
N PRO A 88 13.59 10.72 -10.24
CA PRO A 88 12.66 10.82 -9.13
C PRO A 88 12.00 9.47 -8.83
N VAL A 89 11.74 9.22 -7.55
CA VAL A 89 11.12 7.98 -7.07
C VAL A 89 9.87 8.29 -6.26
N LEU A 90 8.74 7.69 -6.64
CA LEU A 90 7.52 7.66 -5.86
C LEU A 90 7.49 6.38 -5.02
N PHE A 91 7.57 6.52 -3.71
CA PHE A 91 7.33 5.43 -2.77
C PHE A 91 5.85 5.39 -2.40
N LEU A 92 5.18 4.28 -2.66
CA LEU A 92 3.79 4.04 -2.26
C LEU A 92 3.73 2.90 -1.24
N TYR A 93 3.20 3.17 -0.06
CA TYR A 93 2.98 2.14 0.93
C TYR A 93 1.67 1.40 0.67
N ILE A 94 1.76 0.08 0.47
CA ILE A 94 0.62 -0.76 0.03
C ILE A 94 0.34 -1.94 0.97
N SER A 95 1.11 -2.11 2.05
CA SER A 95 1.05 -3.30 2.92
C SER A 95 -0.33 -3.60 3.50
N TRP A 96 -1.13 -2.57 3.76
CA TRP A 96 -2.44 -2.75 4.40
C TRP A 96 -3.44 -3.45 3.46
N CYS A 97 -3.30 -3.29 2.15
CA CYS A 97 -4.11 -3.93 1.13
C CYS A 97 -3.30 -4.12 -0.15
N ALA A 98 -2.81 -5.33 -0.41
CA ALA A 98 -2.05 -5.65 -1.61
C ALA A 98 -2.95 -6.13 -2.78
N GLU A 99 -4.17 -5.62 -2.87
CA GLU A 99 -5.11 -5.96 -3.95
C GLU A 99 -4.88 -5.05 -5.16
N PRO A 100 -4.56 -5.59 -6.35
CA PRO A 100 -4.18 -4.76 -7.48
C PRO A 100 -5.28 -3.79 -7.93
N GLU A 101 -6.55 -4.18 -7.81
CA GLU A 101 -7.69 -3.33 -8.22
C GLU A 101 -7.77 -2.03 -7.43
N VAL A 102 -7.26 -2.00 -6.19
CA VAL A 102 -7.23 -0.81 -5.33
C VAL A 102 -6.21 0.21 -5.83
N TRP A 103 -5.07 -0.27 -6.33
CA TRP A 103 -3.91 0.57 -6.66
C TRP A 103 -3.77 0.91 -8.13
N GLU A 104 -4.46 0.18 -8.99
CA GLU A 104 -4.37 0.29 -10.44
C GLU A 104 -4.47 1.72 -10.96
N LEU A 105 -5.46 2.50 -10.49
CA LEU A 105 -5.65 3.89 -10.92
C LEU A 105 -4.56 4.82 -10.39
N ALA A 106 -4.07 4.58 -9.18
CA ALA A 106 -3.02 5.39 -8.57
C ALA A 106 -1.66 5.16 -9.26
N VAL A 107 -1.36 3.91 -9.63
CA VAL A 107 -0.17 3.56 -10.41
C VAL A 107 -0.28 4.10 -11.83
N GLU A 108 -1.44 3.97 -12.47
CA GLU A 108 -1.67 4.52 -13.80
C GLU A 108 -1.51 6.04 -13.82
N GLU A 109 -2.05 6.74 -12.82
CA GLU A 109 -1.87 8.19 -12.64
C GLU A 109 -0.38 8.54 -12.55
N ALA A 110 0.37 7.86 -11.68
CA ALA A 110 1.80 8.11 -11.49
C ALA A 110 2.63 7.87 -12.75
N LEU A 111 2.34 6.80 -13.50
CA LEU A 111 3.03 6.50 -14.74
C LEU A 111 2.75 7.53 -15.85
N LYS A 112 1.57 8.15 -15.83
CA LYS A 112 1.17 9.20 -16.78
C LYS A 112 1.79 10.55 -16.45
N THR A 113 2.03 10.84 -15.18
CA THR A 113 2.53 12.16 -14.77
C THR A 113 3.94 12.43 -15.30
N ASP A 114 4.85 11.46 -15.21
CA ASP A 114 6.22 11.62 -15.69
C ASP A 114 6.81 10.29 -16.23
N PRO A 115 7.44 10.31 -17.42
CA PRO A 115 7.99 9.11 -18.04
C PRO A 115 9.26 8.59 -17.34
N ASN A 116 9.95 9.43 -16.56
CA ASN A 116 11.18 9.06 -15.85
C ASN A 116 10.92 8.60 -14.42
N LEU A 117 9.76 8.91 -13.83
CA LEU A 117 9.40 8.52 -12.47
C LEU A 117 9.49 7.01 -12.27
N HIS A 118 10.25 6.58 -11.27
CA HIS A 118 10.26 5.20 -10.80
C HIS A 118 9.25 5.03 -9.66
N ILE A 119 8.44 3.97 -9.68
CA ILE A 119 7.43 3.68 -8.67
C ILE A 119 7.92 2.51 -7.81
N ALA A 120 8.13 2.78 -6.52
CA ALA A 120 8.52 1.79 -5.52
C ALA A 120 7.34 1.48 -4.60
N LEU A 121 6.76 0.29 -4.75
CA LEU A 121 5.66 -0.20 -3.93
C LEU A 121 6.22 -0.86 -2.67
N LEU A 122 5.92 -0.31 -1.49
CA LEU A 122 6.38 -0.81 -0.21
C LEU A 122 5.37 -1.80 0.38
N HIS A 123 5.82 -3.02 0.63
CA HIS A 123 4.99 -4.10 1.15
C HIS A 123 5.67 -4.79 2.35
N ASP A 124 5.03 -4.84 3.50
CA ASP A 124 5.60 -5.47 4.69
C ASP A 124 5.83 -6.96 4.42
N LEU A 125 6.96 -7.48 4.87
CA LEU A 125 7.24 -8.89 4.82
C LEU A 125 6.18 -9.58 5.69
N PRO A 126 5.27 -10.37 5.12
CA PRO A 126 4.20 -10.96 5.90
C PRO A 126 4.81 -12.02 6.80
N THR A 127 4.70 -11.83 8.11
CA THR A 127 5.16 -12.79 9.10
C THR A 127 3.99 -13.38 9.87
N THR A 128 4.15 -14.63 10.29
CA THR A 128 3.21 -15.35 11.16
C THR A 128 4.00 -16.04 12.26
N TYR A 129 3.34 -16.36 13.37
CA TYR A 129 3.96 -17.10 14.46
C TYR A 129 3.60 -18.57 14.36
N LYS A 130 4.61 -19.43 14.29
CA LYS A 130 4.45 -20.88 14.35
C LYS A 130 5.44 -21.42 15.38
N ASP A 131 4.93 -22.19 16.34
CA ASP A 131 5.72 -22.80 17.41
C ASP A 131 6.57 -21.78 18.20
N GLY A 132 6.00 -20.60 18.47
CA GLY A 132 6.67 -19.51 19.19
C GLY A 132 7.76 -18.78 18.39
N ARG A 133 7.93 -19.08 17.10
CA ARG A 133 8.90 -18.44 16.21
C ARG A 133 8.19 -17.64 15.13
N GLU A 134 8.72 -16.45 14.85
CA GLU A 134 8.31 -15.65 13.70
C GLU A 134 8.83 -16.32 12.42
N ILE A 135 7.92 -16.72 11.55
CA ILE A 135 8.20 -17.28 10.23
C ILE A 135 7.58 -16.41 9.14
N VAL A 136 8.19 -16.40 7.96
CA VAL A 136 7.62 -15.69 6.80
C VAL A 136 6.41 -16.46 6.30
N ASP A 137 5.28 -15.77 6.16
CA ASP A 137 4.08 -16.29 5.52
C ASP A 137 4.29 -16.26 4.00
N THR A 138 4.79 -17.37 3.47
CA THR A 138 5.09 -17.54 2.05
C THR A 138 3.85 -17.39 1.16
N LYS A 139 2.63 -17.65 1.67
CA LYS A 139 1.40 -17.48 0.88
C LYS A 139 1.11 -16.02 0.62
N ARG A 140 1.27 -15.17 1.64
CA ARG A 140 1.09 -13.72 1.51
C ARG A 140 2.23 -13.09 0.72
N LEU A 141 3.44 -13.65 0.78
CA LEU A 141 4.56 -13.19 -0.04
C LEU A 141 4.27 -13.32 -1.55
N LEU A 142 3.51 -14.36 -1.94
CA LEU A 142 3.07 -14.53 -3.33
C LEU A 142 2.17 -13.38 -3.82
N LEU A 143 1.41 -12.72 -2.93
CA LEU A 143 0.53 -11.61 -3.30
C LEU A 143 1.34 -10.41 -3.82
N ALA A 144 2.43 -10.05 -3.14
CA ALA A 144 3.32 -8.97 -3.56
C ALA A 144 3.91 -9.24 -4.96
N ARG A 145 4.27 -10.51 -5.22
CA ARG A 145 4.75 -10.96 -6.54
C ARG A 145 3.66 -10.90 -7.60
N GLN A 146 2.46 -11.39 -7.30
CA GLN A 146 1.33 -11.36 -8.23
C GLN A 146 0.95 -9.92 -8.58
N LEU A 147 0.98 -9.02 -7.61
CA LEU A 147 0.73 -7.60 -7.82
C LEU A 147 1.79 -6.98 -8.74
N TRP A 148 3.07 -7.24 -8.48
CA TRP A 148 4.17 -6.80 -9.35
C TRP A 148 4.00 -7.33 -10.78
N GLU A 149 3.79 -8.64 -10.95
CA GLU A 149 3.61 -9.27 -12.27
C GLU A 149 2.40 -8.71 -13.01
N LYS A 150 1.29 -8.42 -12.31
CA LYS A 150 0.09 -7.85 -12.91
C LYS A 150 0.35 -6.43 -13.42
N PHE A 151 1.06 -5.61 -12.66
CA PHE A 151 1.37 -4.23 -13.07
C PHE A 151 2.40 -4.15 -14.17
N THR A 152 3.48 -4.93 -14.11
CA THR A 152 4.49 -4.95 -15.18
C THR A 152 3.93 -5.47 -16.49
N LYS A 153 3.07 -6.49 -16.46
CA LYS A 153 2.37 -6.99 -17.67
C LYS A 153 1.35 -6.00 -18.21
N ARG A 154 0.58 -5.35 -17.34
CA ARG A 154 -0.49 -4.42 -17.77
C ARG A 154 0.06 -3.13 -18.35
N PHE A 155 1.08 -2.56 -17.72
CA PHE A 155 1.63 -1.25 -18.09
C PHE A 155 2.89 -1.36 -18.94
N GLU A 156 3.35 -2.58 -19.25
CA GLU A 156 4.52 -2.88 -20.09
C GLU A 156 5.75 -2.04 -19.69
N THR A 157 6.03 -1.97 -18.39
CA THR A 157 7.09 -1.10 -17.85
C THR A 157 7.94 -1.79 -16.80
N GLU A 158 9.23 -1.44 -16.79
CA GLU A 158 10.21 -1.89 -15.79
C GLU A 158 10.40 -0.87 -14.66
N ARG A 159 9.71 0.27 -14.73
CA ARG A 159 9.78 1.37 -13.74
C ARG A 159 9.00 1.11 -12.45
N ILE A 160 8.47 -0.10 -12.28
CA ILE A 160 7.74 -0.51 -11.08
C ILE A 160 8.54 -1.58 -10.37
N SER A 161 8.80 -1.36 -9.09
CA SER A 161 9.35 -2.37 -8.22
C SER A 161 8.57 -2.50 -6.92
N VAL A 162 8.65 -3.70 -6.32
CA VAL A 162 8.10 -3.95 -4.99
C VAL A 162 9.26 -4.16 -4.02
N LEU A 163 9.30 -3.37 -2.96
CA LEU A 163 10.28 -3.46 -1.89
C LEU A 163 9.63 -4.05 -0.66
N THR A 164 10.23 -5.11 -0.12
CA THR A 164 9.73 -5.75 1.10
C THR A 164 10.65 -5.52 2.29
N SER A 165 10.07 -5.31 3.46
CA SER A 165 10.78 -5.14 4.72
C SER A 165 9.91 -5.59 5.88
N ARG A 166 10.50 -6.00 7.00
CA ARG A 166 9.76 -6.33 8.23
C ARG A 166 9.23 -5.09 8.96
N ASP A 167 9.73 -3.93 8.58
CA ASP A 167 9.65 -2.71 9.38
C ASP A 167 9.04 -1.52 8.62
N TRP A 168 8.45 -1.74 7.43
CA TRP A 168 7.82 -0.63 6.68
C TRP A 168 6.74 0.02 7.53
N TRP A 169 5.90 -0.76 8.20
CA TRP A 169 4.89 -0.25 9.10
C TRP A 169 5.44 0.62 10.25
N LYS A 170 6.70 0.44 10.67
CA LYS A 170 7.32 1.30 11.69
C LYS A 170 7.67 2.67 11.14
N ALA A 171 8.14 2.71 9.89
CA ALA A 171 8.53 3.95 9.23
C ALA A 171 7.33 4.68 8.61
N TRP A 172 6.47 3.98 7.86
CA TRP A 172 5.31 4.54 7.17
C TRP A 172 4.05 4.57 8.04
N GLY A 173 3.91 3.71 9.05
CA GLY A 173 2.72 3.64 9.89
C GLY A 173 1.64 2.73 9.30
N ASP A 174 0.38 3.15 9.40
CA ASP A 174 -0.79 2.41 8.91
C ASP A 174 -1.70 3.31 8.05
N MET A 175 -2.80 2.74 7.54
CA MET A 175 -3.75 3.47 6.70
C MET A 175 -4.55 4.57 7.42
N ARG A 176 -4.46 4.69 8.75
CA ARG A 176 -5.21 5.69 9.52
C ARG A 176 -4.39 6.94 9.83
N SER A 177 -3.12 6.73 10.16
CA SER A 177 -2.23 7.77 10.70
C SER A 177 -0.84 7.76 10.07
N GLY A 178 -0.66 6.94 9.04
CA GLY A 178 0.60 6.78 8.33
C GLY A 178 0.73 7.64 7.08
N THR A 179 1.89 7.49 6.48
CA THR A 179 2.27 8.06 5.19
C THR A 179 1.81 7.11 4.10
N LEU A 180 1.09 7.64 3.11
CA LEU A 180 0.73 6.91 1.89
C LEU A 180 1.87 6.96 0.89
N ALA A 181 2.30 8.18 0.56
CA ALA A 181 3.27 8.41 -0.50
C ALA A 181 4.42 9.32 -0.03
N VAL A 182 5.61 9.01 -0.53
CA VAL A 182 6.78 9.88 -0.41
C VAL A 182 7.36 10.07 -1.80
N VAL A 183 7.50 11.32 -2.23
CA VAL A 183 8.17 11.64 -3.49
C VAL A 183 9.58 12.10 -3.19
N PHE A 184 10.51 11.40 -3.80
CA PHE A 184 11.94 11.57 -3.67
C PHE A 184 12.48 12.15 -4.97
N ASP A 185 13.29 13.21 -4.88
CA ASP A 185 13.94 13.76 -6.07
C ASP A 185 15.11 12.88 -6.54
N GLY A 186 15.65 13.22 -7.70
CA GLY A 186 16.81 12.53 -8.27
C GLY A 186 18.09 12.64 -7.44
N GLN A 187 18.17 13.55 -6.47
CA GLN A 187 19.38 13.77 -5.66
C GLN A 187 19.41 12.96 -4.38
N GLY A 188 18.26 12.45 -3.93
CA GLY A 188 18.25 11.76 -2.67
C GLY A 188 17.37 12.40 -1.60
N ILE A 189 16.56 13.41 -1.93
CA ILE A 189 15.88 14.25 -0.95
C ILE A 189 14.37 14.08 -1.04
N VAL A 190 13.72 13.97 0.13
CA VAL A 190 12.26 13.92 0.23
C VAL A 190 11.69 15.29 -0.10
N GLN A 191 10.88 15.38 -1.14
CA GLN A 191 10.27 16.63 -1.58
C GLN A 191 8.80 16.74 -1.21
N VAL A 192 8.08 15.61 -1.17
CA VAL A 192 6.66 15.58 -0.82
C VAL A 192 6.39 14.38 0.08
N ILE A 193 5.65 14.62 1.15
CA ILE A 193 5.05 13.59 1.98
C ILE A 193 3.54 13.73 1.89
N GLU A 194 2.87 12.62 1.57
CA GLU A 194 1.41 12.56 1.46
C GLU A 194 0.88 11.52 2.46
N PRO A 195 0.03 11.93 3.43
CA PRO A 195 -0.60 10.99 4.36
C PRO A 195 -1.68 10.16 3.68
N TYR A 196 -2.10 9.07 4.33
CA TYR A 196 -3.30 8.36 3.86
C TYR A 196 -4.54 9.26 3.92
N PRO A 197 -5.37 9.27 2.86
CA PRO A 197 -6.69 9.87 2.95
C PRO A 197 -7.60 9.01 3.84
N PRO A 198 -8.63 9.59 4.47
CA PRO A 198 -9.61 8.83 5.23
C PRO A 198 -10.38 7.88 4.31
N LEU A 199 -10.23 6.57 4.54
CA LEU A 199 -10.82 5.50 3.74
C LEU A 199 -12.12 4.99 4.37
N LYS A 200 -13.16 4.74 3.55
CA LYS A 200 -14.44 4.18 4.01
C LYS A 200 -14.31 2.69 4.31
N PHE A 201 -14.73 2.25 5.49
CA PHE A 201 -14.91 0.82 5.78
C PHE A 201 -16.38 0.43 5.64
N SER A 202 -16.63 -0.75 5.05
CA SER A 202 -17.99 -1.27 4.81
C SER A 202 -18.03 -2.79 4.98
N ALA A 203 -19.24 -3.32 5.17
CA ALA A 203 -19.48 -4.76 5.06
C ALA A 203 -19.14 -5.29 3.66
N PHE A 204 -19.23 -4.42 2.65
CA PHE A 204 -19.15 -4.77 1.25
C PHE A 204 -17.85 -4.29 0.62
N TRP A 205 -17.05 -5.26 0.15
CA TRP A 205 -15.76 -5.01 -0.51
C TRP A 205 -15.87 -4.04 -1.70
N HIS A 206 -16.90 -4.19 -2.54
CA HIS A 206 -17.06 -3.36 -3.72
C HIS A 206 -17.33 -1.87 -3.37
N GLU A 207 -17.94 -1.59 -2.22
CA GLU A 207 -18.13 -0.21 -1.75
C GLU A 207 -16.82 0.39 -1.26
N GLU A 208 -16.02 -0.41 -0.55
CA GLU A 208 -14.69 -0.03 -0.06
C GLU A 208 -13.77 0.27 -1.24
N VAL A 209 -13.63 -0.67 -2.18
CA VAL A 209 -12.79 -0.51 -3.38
C VAL A 209 -13.17 0.73 -4.18
N LYS A 210 -14.48 1.01 -4.32
CA LYS A 210 -14.95 2.22 -5.03
C LYS A 210 -14.48 3.51 -4.36
N ASP A 211 -14.56 3.60 -3.03
CA ASP A 211 -14.07 4.76 -2.28
C ASP A 211 -12.54 4.86 -2.31
N TRP A 212 -11.87 3.75 -2.06
CA TRP A 212 -10.42 3.69 -1.88
C TRP A 212 -9.69 4.02 -3.17
N ARG A 213 -10.07 3.42 -4.29
CA ARG A 213 -9.43 3.66 -5.60
C ARG A 213 -9.41 5.14 -5.94
N THR A 214 -10.55 5.82 -5.78
CA THR A 214 -10.67 7.24 -6.11
C THR A 214 -9.82 8.10 -5.17
N LYS A 215 -9.89 7.87 -3.86
CA LYS A 215 -9.13 8.68 -2.89
C LYS A 215 -7.62 8.46 -2.99
N LEU A 216 -7.19 7.22 -3.19
CA LEU A 216 -5.78 6.89 -3.36
C LEU A 216 -5.23 7.49 -4.66
N GLN A 217 -5.98 7.40 -5.77
CA GLN A 217 -5.61 8.08 -7.02
C GLN A 217 -5.47 9.58 -6.81
N GLN A 218 -6.44 10.23 -6.17
CA GLN A 218 -6.40 11.67 -5.90
C GLN A 218 -5.23 12.07 -5.00
N ALA A 219 -4.91 11.27 -3.97
CA ALA A 219 -3.79 11.53 -3.09
C ALA A 219 -2.45 11.41 -3.83
N VAL A 220 -2.28 10.38 -4.67
CA VAL A 220 -1.09 10.23 -5.52
C VAL A 220 -0.98 11.37 -6.52
N LYS A 221 -2.07 11.74 -7.18
CA LYS A 221 -2.13 12.88 -8.09
C LYS A 221 -1.67 14.17 -7.39
N ARG A 222 -2.25 14.49 -6.22
CA ARG A 222 -1.89 15.65 -5.42
C ARG A 222 -0.41 15.64 -5.01
N ALA A 223 0.12 14.48 -4.63
CA ALA A 223 1.53 14.35 -4.26
C ALA A 223 2.47 14.67 -5.44
N LEU A 224 2.12 14.19 -6.64
CA LEU A 224 2.91 14.42 -7.84
C LEU A 224 2.74 15.84 -8.39
N GLU A 225 1.54 16.41 -8.38
CA GLU A 225 1.30 17.82 -8.71
C GLU A 225 2.14 18.73 -7.80
N ARG A 226 2.10 18.52 -6.47
CA ARG A 226 2.96 19.25 -5.52
C ARG A 226 4.46 19.09 -5.79
N PHE A 227 4.87 17.94 -6.34
CA PHE A 227 6.27 17.69 -6.66
C PHE A 227 6.70 18.42 -7.94
N PHE A 228 5.91 18.37 -9.01
CA PHE A 228 6.25 18.94 -10.31
C PHE A 228 5.88 20.42 -10.46
N GLU A 229 4.89 20.93 -9.71
CA GLU A 229 4.52 22.35 -9.70
C GLU A 229 5.41 23.20 -8.79
N LYS A 230 6.21 22.57 -7.90
CA LYS A 230 7.25 23.31 -7.17
C LYS A 230 8.21 23.90 -8.21
N PRO A 231 8.36 25.25 -8.29
CA PRO A 231 9.36 25.83 -9.17
C PRO A 231 10.70 25.26 -8.74
N SER A 232 11.34 24.50 -9.63
CA SER A 232 12.70 24.03 -9.41
C SER A 232 13.54 25.24 -9.05
N GLY A 233 14.12 25.23 -7.86
CA GLY A 233 14.85 26.36 -7.32
C GLY A 233 16.07 26.70 -8.18
N LYS A 234 15.88 27.51 -9.21
CA LYS A 234 16.88 28.47 -9.68
C LYS A 234 16.57 29.81 -9.04
N ALA A 235 16.85 29.89 -7.74
CA ALA A 235 16.99 31.15 -7.04
C ALA A 235 18.50 31.42 -6.90
N GLY A 236 19.02 32.33 -7.73
CA GLY A 236 20.31 32.99 -7.47
C GLY A 236 21.45 32.68 -8.44
N GLU A 237 21.31 33.00 -9.73
CA GLU A 237 22.44 33.48 -10.54
C GLU A 237 21.92 34.59 -11.45
N GLY A 238 22.20 35.84 -11.06
CA GLY A 238 21.82 37.01 -11.85
C GLY A 238 21.47 38.24 -11.02
N ARG A 239 22.45 38.76 -10.27
CA ARG A 239 22.81 40.19 -10.21
C ARG A 239 23.94 40.42 -9.21
#